data_AF-A0A942FPI0-F1
#
_entry.id   AF-A0A942FPI0-F1
#
_cell.length_a   1.000
_cell.length_b   1.000
_cell.length_c   1.000
_cell.angle_alpha   90.00
_cell.angle_beta   90.00
_cell.angle_gamma   90.00
#
_symmetry.space_group_name_H-M   'P 1'
#
loop_
_entity.id
_entity.type
_entity.pdbx_description
1 polymer ?
#
loop_
_entity_poly.entity_id
_entity_poly.type
_entity_poly.pdbx_seq_one_letter_code
_entity_poly.pdbx_strand_id
1 'polypeptide(L)'
;MESSNSKVESSKIEENDPRPEEIRPEGEKKREVDLNALFPGKDYDLNRLFPDEGTKKLLHELKRNKRDIDRFIKGLDLEEE
;
A
#
# COMPACT_ATOMS: atom_id res chain seq x y z
N MET A 1 -18.05 35.63 -51.49
CA MET A 1 -18.53 35.77 -50.09
C MET A 1 -19.17 34.45 -49.72
N GLU A 2 -19.10 34.05 -48.46
CA GLU A 2 -19.33 32.68 -47.93
C GLU A 2 -18.11 31.75 -48.19
N SER A 3 -17.52 31.06 -47.22
CA SER A 3 -18.08 30.59 -45.95
C SER A 3 -17.07 30.74 -44.81
N SER A 4 -17.54 31.33 -43.73
CA SER A 4 -17.00 31.12 -42.39
C SER A 4 -17.24 29.66 -41.99
N ASN A 5 -16.21 28.96 -41.55
CA ASN A 5 -16.34 27.84 -40.62
C ASN A 5 -15.20 27.99 -39.62
N SER A 6 -15.51 28.58 -38.47
CA SER A 6 -15.99 27.87 -37.28
C SER A 6 -14.79 27.36 -36.48
N LYS A 7 -14.27 28.30 -35.68
CA LYS A 7 -13.42 28.14 -34.52
C LYS A 7 -13.86 26.92 -33.71
N VAL A 8 -13.08 25.85 -33.75
CA VAL A 8 -13.28 24.68 -32.89
C VAL A 8 -12.89 25.09 -31.48
N GLU A 9 -13.88 25.55 -30.70
CA GLU A 9 -13.84 25.49 -29.24
C GLU A 9 -13.76 24.01 -28.85
N SER A 10 -12.58 23.58 -28.38
CA SER A 10 -12.46 22.35 -27.60
C SER A 10 -12.56 22.73 -26.13
N SER A 11 -13.79 22.75 -25.66
CA SER A 11 -14.17 22.91 -24.27
C SER A 11 -14.02 21.58 -23.53
N LYS A 12 -13.40 21.62 -22.33
CA LYS A 12 -13.52 20.64 -21.23
C LYS A 12 -12.94 19.24 -21.53
N ILE A 13 -12.07 18.69 -20.68
CA ILE A 13 -12.43 18.15 -19.37
C ILE A 13 -11.22 18.27 -18.42
N GLU A 14 -11.41 18.98 -17.31
CA GLU A 14 -10.69 18.70 -16.06
C GLU A 14 -11.15 17.33 -15.58
N GLU A 15 -10.27 16.34 -15.62
CA GLU A 15 -10.39 15.13 -14.82
C GLU A 15 -9.22 15.12 -13.85
N ASN A 16 -9.42 15.86 -12.75
CA ASN A 16 -8.74 15.59 -11.49
C ASN A 16 -9.24 14.21 -11.05
N ASP A 17 -8.62 13.17 -11.59
CA ASP A 17 -8.76 11.81 -11.10
C ASP A 17 -7.78 11.68 -9.92
N PRO A 18 -8.22 11.73 -8.66
CA PRO A 18 -7.40 11.21 -7.59
C PRO A 18 -7.40 9.70 -7.78
N ARG A 19 -6.53 9.21 -8.67
CA ARG A 19 -6.07 7.83 -8.57
C ARG A 19 -5.76 7.63 -7.10
N PRO A 20 -6.36 6.63 -6.42
CA PRO A 20 -5.95 6.33 -5.05
C PRO A 20 -4.46 6.11 -5.17
N GLU A 21 -3.69 7.07 -4.64
CA GLU A 21 -2.25 6.98 -4.53
C GLU A 21 -2.06 5.64 -3.84
N GLU A 22 -1.64 4.65 -4.64
CA GLU A 22 -1.23 3.36 -4.15
C GLU A 22 -0.16 3.76 -3.15
N ILE A 23 -0.50 3.70 -1.85
CA ILE A 23 0.39 4.07 -0.74
C ILE A 23 1.44 2.97 -0.70
N ARG A 24 2.27 2.91 -1.74
CA ARG A 24 3.59 2.31 -1.71
C ARG A 24 4.31 3.20 -0.71
N PRO A 25 4.70 2.69 0.46
CA PRO A 25 5.49 3.50 1.39
C PRO A 25 6.79 3.86 0.67
N GLU A 26 6.81 5.06 0.10
CA GLU A 26 7.96 5.67 -0.51
C GLU A 26 9.05 5.76 0.56
N GLY A 27 10.11 4.97 0.37
CA GLY A 27 11.24 4.94 1.27
C GLY A 27 10.97 4.19 2.58
N GLU A 28 10.88 2.87 2.49
CA GLU A 28 11.41 2.04 3.56
C GLU A 28 12.92 2.30 3.64
N LYS A 29 13.27 3.37 4.38
CA LYS A 29 14.55 3.46 5.08
C LYS A 29 14.86 2.05 5.53
N LYS A 30 16.07 1.55 5.27
CA LYS A 30 16.60 0.26 5.74
C LYS A 30 16.51 0.16 7.26
N ARG A 31 15.29 0.11 7.80
CA ARG A 31 14.99 -0.12 9.19
C ARG A 31 15.25 -1.61 9.30
N GLU A 32 16.30 -1.97 10.01
CA GLU A 32 16.53 -3.36 10.37
C GLU A 32 15.24 -3.89 10.97
N VAL A 33 14.66 -4.87 10.29
CA VAL A 33 13.43 -5.51 10.74
C VAL A 33 13.79 -6.40 11.92
N ASP A 34 13.33 -6.03 13.10
CA ASP A 34 13.48 -6.85 14.31
C ASP A 34 12.36 -7.89 14.37
N LEU A 35 12.72 -9.15 14.11
CA LEU A 35 11.76 -10.26 14.12
C LEU A 35 11.24 -10.58 15.53
N ASN A 36 12.03 -10.35 16.57
CA ASN A 36 11.58 -10.61 17.95
C ASN A 36 10.55 -9.58 18.41
N ALA A 37 10.67 -8.33 17.95
CA ALA A 37 9.65 -7.31 18.16
C ALA A 37 8.38 -7.59 17.33
N LEU A 38 8.53 -8.14 16.11
CA LEU A 38 7.38 -8.49 15.28
C LEU A 38 6.62 -9.72 15.79
N PHE A 39 7.32 -10.72 16.32
CA PHE A 39 6.74 -11.96 16.81
C PHE A 39 7.13 -12.19 18.27
N PRO A 40 6.57 -11.41 19.21
CA PRO A 40 6.86 -11.58 20.63
C PRO A 40 6.36 -12.94 21.13
N GLY A 41 7.00 -13.45 22.19
CA GLY A 41 6.59 -14.70 22.85
C GLY A 41 7.06 -15.97 22.14
N LYS A 42 8.08 -15.88 21.28
CA LYS A 42 8.80 -17.06 20.78
C LYS A 42 9.95 -17.39 21.72
N ASP A 43 10.11 -18.68 22.01
CA ASP A 43 11.20 -19.20 22.86
C ASP A 43 12.57 -19.18 22.15
N TYR A 44 12.60 -18.72 20.90
CA TYR A 44 13.79 -18.66 20.06
C TYR A 44 14.01 -17.25 19.54
N ASP A 45 15.28 -16.86 19.45
CA ASP A 45 15.70 -15.61 18.84
C ASP A 45 15.59 -15.70 17.31
N LEU A 46 14.52 -15.12 16.77
CA LEU A 46 14.26 -15.13 15.33
C LEU A 46 15.28 -14.31 14.54
N ASN A 47 15.86 -13.26 15.14
CA ASN A 47 16.91 -12.49 14.48
C ASN A 47 18.18 -13.32 14.27
N ARG A 48 18.44 -14.27 15.16
CA ARG A 48 19.55 -15.22 15.04
C ARG A 48 19.25 -16.36 14.07
N LEU A 49 18.02 -16.86 14.06
CA LEU A 49 17.61 -17.94 13.14
C LEU A 49 17.53 -17.46 11.69
N PHE A 50 17.08 -16.22 11.48
CA PHE A 50 16.92 -15.61 10.17
C PHE A 50 17.72 -14.29 10.11
N PRO A 51 19.05 -14.36 10.00
CA PRO A 51 19.88 -13.15 9.90
C PRO A 51 19.73 -12.45 8.55
N ASP A 52 19.27 -13.18 7.52
CA ASP A 52 19.07 -12.69 6.15
C ASP A 52 18.03 -11.56 6.08
N GLU A 53 18.44 -10.44 5.48
CA GLU A 53 17.61 -9.24 5.37
C GLU A 53 16.37 -9.48 4.50
N GLY A 54 16.48 -10.30 3.45
CA GLY A 54 15.36 -10.63 2.56
C GLY A 54 14.25 -11.39 3.30
N THR A 55 14.62 -12.37 4.11
CA THR A 55 13.71 -13.15 4.94
C THR A 55 13.04 -12.28 5.99
N LYS A 56 13.80 -11.37 6.63
CA LYS A 56 13.23 -10.44 7.61
C LYS A 56 12.17 -9.54 6.99
N LYS A 57 12.47 -8.96 5.82
CA LYS A 57 11.52 -8.13 5.05
C LYS A 57 10.28 -8.93 4.63
N LEU A 58 10.47 -10.15 4.14
CA LEU A 58 9.34 -11.01 3.77
C LEU A 58 8.39 -11.23 4.95
N LEU A 59 8.93 -11.55 6.13
CA LEU A 59 8.11 -11.76 7.33
C LEU A 59 7.40 -10.48 7.79
N HIS A 60 8.04 -9.32 7.64
CA HIS A 60 7.41 -8.02 7.90
C HIS A 60 6.23 -7.77 6.95
N GLU A 61 6.44 -7.94 5.65
CA GLU A 61 5.40 -7.73 4.63
C GLU A 61 4.23 -8.70 4.79
N LEU A 62 4.49 -9.97 5.09
CA LEU A 62 3.44 -10.95 5.37
C LEU A 62 2.57 -10.52 6.57
N LYS A 63 3.20 -10.04 7.65
CA LYS A 63 2.46 -9.56 8.83
C LYS A 63 1.63 -8.32 8.50
N ARG A 64 2.18 -7.39 7.72
CA ARG A 64 1.48 -6.19 7.25
C ARG A 64 0.29 -6.57 6.37
N ASN A 65 0.50 -7.42 5.37
CA ASN A 65 -0.54 -7.88 4.46
C ASN A 65 -1.69 -8.56 5.21
N LYS A 66 -1.40 -9.45 6.17
CA LYS A 66 -2.43 -10.05 7.02
C LYS A 66 -3.28 -8.99 7.73
N ARG A 67 -2.64 -8.01 8.37
CA ARG A 67 -3.35 -6.94 9.09
C ARG A 67 -4.21 -6.10 8.14
N ASP A 68 -3.70 -5.83 6.95
CA ASP A 68 -4.40 -5.02 5.96
C ASP A 68 -5.63 -5.78 5.42
N ILE A 69 -5.53 -7.09 5.19
CA ILE A 69 -6.68 -7.96 4.87
C ILE A 69 -7.68 -8.01 6.03
N ASP A 70 -7.22 -8.23 7.26
CA ASP A 70 -8.08 -8.26 8.45
C ASP A 70 -8.83 -6.93 8.62
N ARG A 71 -8.18 -5.81 8.32
CA ARG A 71 -8.79 -4.47 8.35
C ARG A 71 -9.80 -4.29 7.23
N PHE A 72 -9.49 -4.78 6.03
CA PHE A 72 -10.37 -4.71 4.88
C PHE A 72 -11.67 -5.49 5.12
N ILE A 73 -11.56 -6.74 5.58
CA ILE A 73 -12.74 -7.58 5.89
C ILE A 73 -13.62 -6.92 6.95
N LYS A 74 -13.04 -6.43 8.05
CA LYS A 74 -13.79 -5.69 9.08
C LYS A 74 -14.45 -4.42 8.56
N GLY A 75 -13.88 -3.81 7.52
CA GLY A 75 -14.47 -2.66 6.84
C GLY A 75 -15.71 -3.03 6.03
N LEU A 76 -15.71 -4.20 5.38
CA LEU A 76 -16.86 -4.72 4.64
C LEU A 76 -18.03 -5.06 5.57
N ASP A 77 -17.74 -5.64 6.75
CA ASP A 77 -18.76 -5.97 7.76
C ASP A 77 -19.51 -4.74 8.30
N LEU A 78 -18.99 -3.51 8.06
CA LEU A 78 -19.59 -2.26 8.52
C LEU A 78 -20.52 -1.59 7.49
N GLU A 79 -20.54 -2.03 6.23
CA GLU A 79 -21.37 -1.42 5.17
C GLU A 79 -22.75 -2.10 4.99
N GLU A 80 -23.11 -3.09 5.83
CA GLU A 80 -24.38 -3.84 5.73
C GLU A 80 -25.51 -3.39 6.70
N GLU A 81 -25.47 -2.18 7.30
CA GLU A 81 -26.53 -1.67 8.19
C GLU A 81 -27.12 -0.31 7.78
#